data_AF-A3EXW9-F1
#
_entry.id   AF-A3EXW9-F1
#
_cell.length_a   1.000
_cell.length_b   1.000
_cell.length_c   1.000
_cell.angle_alpha   90.00
_cell.angle_beta   90.00
_cell.angle_gamma   90.00
#
_symmetry.space_group_name_H-M   'P 1'
#
loop_
_entity.id
_entity.type
_entity.pdbx_description
1 polymer ?
#
loop_
_entity_poly.entity_id
_entity_poly.type
_entity_poly.pdbx_seq_one_letter_code
_entity_poly.pdbx_strand_id
1 'polypeptide(L)'
;DDEQKNKCKEYWRKIKESLVTACENATAPTAVDEEGKDINPHIPQYISTAPWYYGAKGPTLKHQRIQSDTVPKYAGIDEWYRRGVDKTSRAKRWREGSCENCGATTHKRKECFERPRKRMAKYTNSEIAFDDFIQPILNHSYDGKRDRWAGYDLSQHKSVVEEHQMIEEAKRSLESKEGEENQKKEDKYGDDFDMPGTKFDREQRITVRNLRIREDTAKYLRNLDPASAFYDPKTRSMRDNPPIGKDPEEVDYAGENFVRFTGDT
;
A
#
# COMPACT_ATOMS: atom_id res chain seq x y z
N ASP A 1 -36.05 -54.41 -2.53
CA ASP A 1 -35.05 -53.62 -3.27
C ASP A 1 -34.73 -52.26 -2.66
N ASP A 2 -35.70 -51.49 -2.19
CA ASP A 2 -35.44 -50.16 -1.58
C ASP A 2 -34.71 -50.23 -0.22
N GLU A 3 -34.93 -51.28 0.55
CA GLU A 3 -34.30 -51.48 1.86
C GLU A 3 -32.79 -51.77 1.76
N GLN A 4 -32.35 -52.47 0.72
CA GLN A 4 -30.94 -52.73 0.42
C GLN A 4 -30.22 -51.47 -0.09
N LYS A 5 -30.90 -50.66 -0.92
CA LYS A 5 -30.38 -49.35 -1.38
C LYS A 5 -30.19 -48.38 -0.21
N ASN A 6 -31.11 -48.37 0.76
CA ASN A 6 -31.01 -47.55 1.97
C ASN A 6 -29.85 -47.99 2.88
N LYS A 7 -29.67 -49.30 3.11
CA LYS A 7 -28.51 -49.85 3.86
C LYS A 7 -27.18 -49.47 3.20
N CYS A 8 -27.10 -49.49 1.87
CA CYS A 8 -25.91 -49.07 1.13
C CYS A 8 -25.65 -47.55 1.29
N LYS A 9 -26.69 -46.72 1.23
CA LYS A 9 -26.60 -45.26 1.41
C LYS A 9 -26.15 -44.86 2.82
N GLU A 10 -26.66 -45.52 3.85
CA GLU A 10 -26.22 -45.28 5.24
C GLU A 10 -24.77 -45.71 5.47
N TYR A 11 -24.34 -46.81 4.87
CA TYR A 11 -22.95 -47.26 4.92
C TYR A 11 -22.00 -46.22 4.31
N TRP A 12 -22.34 -45.66 3.14
CA TRP A 12 -21.57 -44.57 2.52
C TRP A 12 -21.56 -43.28 3.35
N ARG A 13 -22.67 -42.95 4.02
CA ARG A 13 -22.73 -41.79 4.92
C ARG A 13 -21.81 -41.97 6.12
N LYS A 14 -21.82 -43.14 6.76
CA LYS A 14 -20.95 -43.47 7.90
C LYS A 14 -19.47 -43.48 7.50
N ILE A 15 -19.13 -44.01 6.32
CA ILE A 15 -17.77 -43.95 5.79
C ILE A 15 -17.34 -42.50 5.58
N LYS A 16 -18.18 -41.69 4.94
CA LYS A 16 -17.88 -40.27 4.71
C LYS A 16 -17.69 -39.50 6.00
N GLU A 17 -18.56 -39.71 7.00
CA GLU A 17 -18.43 -39.11 8.32
C GLU A 17 -17.16 -39.58 9.03
N SER A 18 -16.85 -40.87 9.02
CA SER A 18 -15.62 -41.40 9.63
C SER A 18 -14.35 -40.86 8.99
N LEU A 19 -14.35 -40.65 7.66
CA LEU A 19 -13.23 -40.06 6.93
C LEU A 19 -13.08 -38.58 7.27
N VAL A 20 -14.19 -37.83 7.36
CA VAL A 20 -14.17 -36.43 7.79
C VAL A 20 -13.62 -36.32 9.21
N THR A 21 -14.13 -37.10 10.16
CA THR A 21 -13.64 -37.09 11.55
C THR A 21 -12.17 -37.53 11.65
N ALA A 22 -11.73 -38.49 10.84
CA ALA A 22 -10.33 -38.89 10.78
C ALA A 22 -9.42 -37.78 10.21
N CYS A 23 -9.88 -37.03 9.21
CA CYS A 23 -9.15 -35.88 8.67
C CYS A 23 -9.14 -34.70 9.67
N GLU A 24 -10.26 -34.44 10.35
CA GLU A 24 -10.36 -33.42 11.41
C GLU A 24 -9.44 -33.73 12.60
N ASN A 25 -9.24 -35.01 12.91
CA ASN A 25 -8.29 -35.48 13.92
C ASN A 25 -6.86 -35.65 13.38
N ALA A 26 -6.54 -35.11 12.20
CA ALA A 26 -5.23 -35.21 11.53
C ALA A 26 -4.69 -36.65 11.35
N THR A 27 -5.57 -37.65 11.35
CA THR A 27 -5.23 -39.07 11.21
C THR A 27 -5.26 -39.54 9.75
N ALA A 28 -5.94 -38.79 8.87
CA ALA A 28 -6.03 -39.05 7.44
C ALA A 28 -5.60 -37.81 6.62
N PRO A 29 -5.06 -38.00 5.40
CA PRO A 29 -4.69 -36.90 4.53
C PRO A 29 -5.91 -36.06 4.14
N THR A 30 -5.69 -34.76 4.00
CA THR A 30 -6.71 -33.80 3.59
C THR A 30 -7.09 -33.98 2.11
N ALA A 31 -8.27 -33.49 1.72
CA ALA A 31 -8.66 -33.49 0.32
C ALA A 31 -7.83 -32.46 -0.44
N VAL A 32 -7.25 -32.85 -1.58
CA VAL A 32 -6.43 -31.96 -2.42
C VAL A 32 -7.30 -31.36 -3.52
N ASP A 33 -7.16 -30.07 -3.77
CA ASP A 33 -7.85 -29.37 -4.85
C ASP A 33 -7.16 -29.58 -6.22
N GLU A 34 -7.73 -28.99 -7.27
CA GLU A 34 -7.18 -29.04 -8.64
C GLU A 34 -5.82 -28.33 -8.80
N GLU A 35 -5.44 -27.44 -7.87
CA GLU A 35 -4.17 -26.71 -7.85
C GLU A 35 -3.11 -27.41 -6.98
N GLY A 36 -3.44 -28.57 -6.39
CA GLY A 36 -2.54 -29.30 -5.50
C GLY A 36 -2.49 -28.73 -4.07
N LYS A 37 -3.44 -27.88 -3.69
CA LYS A 37 -3.56 -27.30 -2.35
C LYS A 37 -4.52 -28.12 -1.49
N ASP A 38 -4.13 -28.28 -0.23
CA ASP A 38 -4.93 -28.99 0.76
C ASP A 38 -6.16 -28.18 1.17
N ILE A 39 -7.32 -28.82 1.13
CA ILE A 39 -8.57 -28.26 1.65
C ILE A 39 -8.67 -28.62 3.13
N ASN A 40 -8.71 -27.59 3.98
CA ASN A 40 -8.83 -27.75 5.42
C ASN A 40 -10.13 -28.52 5.77
N PRO A 41 -10.05 -29.68 6.46
CA PRO A 41 -11.21 -30.50 6.84
C PRO A 41 -12.22 -29.76 7.73
N HIS A 42 -11.76 -28.78 8.50
CA HIS A 42 -12.61 -27.99 9.39
C HIS A 42 -13.45 -26.92 8.65
N ILE A 43 -13.31 -26.78 7.32
CA ILE A 43 -14.21 -25.94 6.52
C ILE A 43 -15.57 -26.64 6.46
N PRO A 44 -16.66 -26.02 6.96
CA PRO A 44 -17.98 -26.62 6.93
C PRO A 44 -18.40 -27.07 5.53
N GLN A 45 -19.12 -28.19 5.45
CA GLN A 45 -19.49 -28.81 4.17
C GLN A 45 -20.17 -27.84 3.20
N TYR A 46 -21.06 -26.97 3.68
CA TYR A 46 -21.77 -26.00 2.82
C TYR A 46 -20.85 -24.96 2.15
N ILE A 47 -19.64 -24.72 2.69
CA ILE A 47 -18.64 -23.84 2.09
C ILE A 47 -17.76 -24.62 1.10
N SER A 48 -17.32 -25.82 1.50
CA SER A 48 -16.39 -26.64 0.72
C SER A 48 -17.04 -27.35 -0.48
N THR A 49 -18.34 -27.64 -0.43
CA THR A 49 -19.05 -28.23 -1.58
C THR A 49 -19.31 -27.18 -2.64
N ALA A 50 -18.70 -27.35 -3.82
CA ALA A 50 -19.01 -26.54 -4.99
C ALA A 50 -20.46 -26.78 -5.45
N PRO A 51 -21.28 -25.73 -5.64
CA PRO A 51 -22.63 -25.87 -6.17
C PRO A 51 -22.64 -26.44 -7.59
N TRP A 52 -23.74 -27.10 -7.97
CA TRP A 52 -23.87 -27.80 -9.25
C TRP A 52 -23.63 -26.88 -10.47
N TYR A 53 -24.03 -25.61 -10.41
CA TYR A 53 -23.88 -24.65 -11.50
C TYR A 53 -22.43 -24.19 -11.72
N TYR A 54 -21.53 -24.46 -10.76
CA TYR A 54 -20.12 -24.15 -10.89
C TYR A 54 -19.39 -25.18 -11.78
N GLY A 55 -19.95 -26.38 -11.97
CA GLY A 55 -19.41 -27.39 -12.89
C GLY A 55 -18.12 -28.07 -12.44
N ALA A 56 -17.75 -27.96 -11.16
CA ALA A 56 -16.57 -28.66 -10.63
C ALA A 56 -16.78 -30.18 -10.57
N LYS A 57 -15.78 -30.93 -11.02
CA LYS A 57 -15.78 -32.41 -11.00
C LYS A 57 -15.22 -33.00 -9.72
N GLY A 58 -14.54 -32.19 -8.91
CA GLY A 58 -13.85 -32.61 -7.69
C GLY A 58 -13.99 -31.59 -6.55
N PRO A 59 -13.39 -31.87 -5.39
CA PRO A 59 -13.38 -30.95 -4.27
C PRO A 59 -12.54 -29.71 -4.63
N THR A 60 -13.14 -28.53 -4.52
CA THR A 60 -12.50 -27.26 -4.89
C THR A 60 -13.06 -26.12 -4.04
N LEU A 61 -12.21 -25.13 -3.76
CA LEU A 61 -12.61 -23.90 -3.07
C LEU A 61 -12.61 -22.68 -4.02
N LYS A 62 -12.43 -22.90 -5.33
CA LYS A 62 -12.37 -21.82 -6.33
C LYS A 62 -13.68 -21.04 -6.45
N HIS A 63 -14.84 -21.66 -6.19
CA HIS A 63 -16.14 -20.96 -6.19
C HIS A 63 -16.29 -19.94 -5.07
N GLN A 64 -15.50 -20.06 -4.00
CA GLN A 64 -15.46 -19.09 -2.89
C GLN A 64 -14.48 -17.93 -3.16
N ARG A 65 -13.63 -18.03 -4.19
CA ARG A 65 -12.79 -16.91 -4.61
C ARG A 65 -13.65 -15.81 -5.22
N ILE A 66 -13.12 -14.59 -5.18
CA ILE A 66 -13.78 -13.40 -5.73
C ILE A 66 -14.07 -13.64 -7.22
N GLN A 67 -15.33 -13.47 -7.62
CA GLN A 67 -15.80 -13.70 -8.99
C GLN A 67 -15.45 -12.50 -9.86
N SER A 68 -14.91 -12.74 -11.06
CA SER A 68 -14.50 -11.69 -11.99
C SER A 68 -15.59 -10.66 -12.28
N ASP A 69 -16.84 -11.12 -12.37
CA ASP A 69 -17.99 -10.30 -12.76
C ASP A 69 -18.44 -9.36 -11.63
N THR A 70 -18.13 -9.72 -10.38
CA THR A 70 -18.46 -8.90 -9.21
C THR A 70 -17.41 -7.83 -8.93
N VAL A 71 -16.21 -7.95 -9.50
CA VAL A 71 -15.12 -7.01 -9.27
C VAL A 71 -15.34 -5.76 -10.13
N PRO A 72 -15.65 -4.60 -9.52
CA PRO A 72 -15.72 -3.36 -10.27
C PRO A 72 -14.33 -3.01 -10.82
N LYS A 73 -14.28 -2.66 -12.12
CA LYS A 73 -13.08 -2.15 -12.76
C LYS A 73 -12.94 -0.67 -12.46
N TYR A 74 -11.89 -0.32 -11.72
CA TYR A 74 -11.56 1.07 -11.42
C TYR A 74 -10.43 1.57 -12.32
N ALA A 75 -10.45 2.88 -12.59
CA ALA A 75 -9.35 3.59 -13.23
C ALA A 75 -8.11 3.60 -12.32
N GLY A 76 -6.93 3.64 -12.93
CA GLY A 76 -5.66 3.68 -12.22
C GLY A 76 -5.46 4.95 -11.39
N ILE A 77 -4.45 4.96 -10.52
CA ILE A 77 -4.14 6.14 -9.68
C ILE A 77 -3.67 7.34 -10.52
N ASP A 78 -2.94 7.07 -11.60
CA ASP A 78 -2.41 8.09 -12.52
C ASP A 78 -3.46 8.55 -13.56
N GLU A 79 -4.58 7.84 -13.68
CA GLU A 79 -5.62 8.14 -14.64
C GLU A 79 -6.59 9.17 -14.06
N TRP A 80 -6.41 10.44 -14.44
CA TRP A 80 -7.31 11.52 -14.07
C TRP A 80 -7.83 12.31 -15.26
N TYR A 81 -8.86 13.11 -15.02
CA TYR A 81 -9.42 14.03 -16.02
C TYR A 81 -8.35 14.98 -16.55
N ARG A 82 -8.33 15.18 -17.87
CA ARG A 82 -7.39 16.10 -18.52
C ARG A 82 -7.81 17.53 -18.27
N ARG A 83 -7.02 18.29 -17.52
CA ARG A 83 -7.31 19.71 -17.26
C ARG A 83 -6.70 20.61 -18.34
N GLY A 84 -7.37 21.72 -18.63
CA GLY A 84 -6.94 22.71 -19.62
C GLY A 84 -7.56 22.50 -21.01
N VAL A 85 -7.06 23.27 -21.98
CA VAL A 85 -7.53 23.29 -23.37
C VAL A 85 -6.53 22.63 -24.31
N ASP A 86 -7.03 22.08 -25.41
CA ASP A 86 -6.17 21.52 -26.45
C ASP A 86 -5.55 22.65 -27.28
N LYS A 87 -4.23 22.84 -27.12
CA LYS A 87 -3.47 23.89 -27.83
C LYS A 87 -2.96 23.43 -29.21
N THR A 88 -3.20 22.18 -29.59
CA THR A 88 -2.67 21.62 -30.85
C THR A 88 -3.28 22.27 -32.08
N SER A 89 -4.57 22.60 -32.04
CA SER A 89 -5.29 23.17 -33.16
C SER A 89 -6.28 24.24 -32.73
N ARG A 90 -6.38 25.31 -33.53
CA ARG A 90 -7.31 26.42 -33.31
C ARG A 90 -8.13 26.68 -34.56
N ALA A 91 -9.44 26.70 -34.41
CA ALA A 91 -10.33 27.09 -35.50
C ALA A 91 -10.18 28.59 -35.82
N LYS A 92 -10.11 28.93 -37.10
CA LYS A 92 -10.04 30.33 -37.58
C LYS A 92 -11.42 30.92 -37.86
N ARG A 93 -12.46 30.09 -37.97
CA ARG A 93 -13.85 30.49 -38.22
C ARG A 93 -14.78 29.67 -37.35
N TRP A 94 -15.92 30.25 -37.00
CA TRP A 94 -16.97 29.58 -36.26
C TRP A 94 -17.51 28.41 -37.10
N ARG A 95 -17.77 27.28 -36.45
CA ARG A 95 -18.30 26.06 -37.07
C ARG A 95 -19.73 25.84 -36.61
N GLU A 96 -20.55 25.25 -37.47
CA GLU A 96 -21.91 24.89 -37.10
C GLU A 96 -21.89 23.86 -35.96
N GLY A 97 -22.73 24.09 -34.94
CA GLY A 97 -22.74 23.28 -33.72
C GLY A 97 -21.75 23.73 -32.63
N SER A 98 -20.83 24.66 -32.93
CA SER A 98 -19.98 25.30 -31.91
C SER A 98 -20.79 26.24 -31.02
N CYS A 99 -20.29 26.48 -29.80
CA CYS A 99 -20.74 27.53 -28.91
C CYS A 99 -20.82 28.88 -29.65
N GLU A 100 -21.97 29.55 -29.57
CA GLU A 100 -22.18 30.81 -30.28
C GLU A 100 -21.27 31.92 -29.71
N ASN A 101 -20.98 31.89 -28.40
CA ASN A 101 -20.20 32.92 -27.72
C ASN A 101 -18.71 32.89 -28.08
N CYS A 102 -18.03 31.77 -27.80
CA CYS A 102 -16.58 31.62 -27.93
C CYS A 102 -16.13 30.82 -29.17
N GLY A 103 -17.00 30.02 -29.77
CA GLY A 103 -16.70 29.19 -30.95
C GLY A 103 -16.09 27.81 -30.67
N ALA A 104 -15.89 27.42 -29.42
CA ALA A 104 -15.50 26.05 -29.05
C ALA A 104 -16.63 25.04 -29.33
N THR A 105 -16.28 23.80 -29.64
CA THR A 105 -17.22 22.72 -30.01
C THR A 105 -17.66 21.84 -28.83
N THR A 106 -16.97 21.93 -27.70
CA THR A 106 -17.12 21.02 -26.56
C THR A 106 -18.34 21.30 -25.69
N HIS A 107 -18.88 22.52 -25.72
CA HIS A 107 -19.95 22.96 -24.83
C HIS A 107 -20.94 23.90 -25.53
N LYS A 108 -22.11 24.08 -24.91
CA LYS A 108 -23.17 25.00 -25.41
C LYS A 108 -22.98 26.40 -24.84
N ARG A 109 -23.66 27.40 -25.44
CA ARG A 109 -23.60 28.81 -25.00
C ARG A 109 -23.90 29.03 -23.51
N LYS A 110 -24.84 28.27 -22.94
CA LYS A 110 -25.24 28.41 -21.53
C LYS A 110 -24.16 27.94 -20.55
N GLU A 111 -23.30 27.04 -20.99
CA GLU A 111 -22.22 26.41 -20.20
C GLU A 111 -20.86 26.98 -20.60
N CYS A 112 -20.83 28.15 -21.25
CA CYS A 112 -19.61 28.75 -21.74
C CYS A 112 -18.77 29.31 -20.58
N PHE A 113 -17.50 28.92 -20.53
CA PHE A 113 -16.54 29.40 -19.55
C PHE A 113 -16.02 30.82 -19.85
N GLU A 114 -16.21 31.30 -21.07
CA GLU A 114 -15.85 32.67 -21.43
C GLU A 114 -16.96 33.66 -21.07
N ARG A 115 -16.53 34.88 -20.74
CA ARG A 115 -17.43 36.00 -20.49
C ARG A 115 -18.43 36.17 -21.65
N PRO A 116 -19.74 36.31 -21.38
CA PRO A 116 -20.73 36.56 -22.43
C PRO A 116 -20.39 37.82 -23.25
N ARG A 117 -20.22 37.66 -24.57
CA ARG A 117 -19.89 38.74 -25.49
C ARG A 117 -21.16 39.42 -26.01
N LYS A 118 -21.09 40.74 -26.23
CA LYS A 118 -22.19 41.51 -26.86
C LYS A 118 -22.39 41.12 -28.33
N ARG A 119 -21.29 40.96 -29.06
CA ARG A 119 -21.27 40.36 -30.41
C ARG A 119 -20.56 39.02 -30.32
N MET A 120 -21.31 37.97 -30.63
CA MET A 120 -20.91 36.58 -30.47
C MET A 120 -19.93 36.15 -31.57
N ALA A 121 -19.05 35.18 -31.28
CA ALA A 121 -18.10 34.64 -32.26
C ALA A 121 -18.80 34.07 -33.51
N LYS A 122 -20.04 33.58 -33.37
CA LYS A 122 -20.89 33.16 -34.50
C LYS A 122 -21.03 34.22 -35.60
N TYR A 123 -21.10 35.51 -35.23
CA TYR A 123 -21.30 36.60 -36.18
C TYR A 123 -19.99 37.31 -36.55
N THR A 124 -19.02 37.37 -35.63
CA THR A 124 -17.78 38.13 -35.85
C THR A 124 -16.60 37.28 -36.32
N ASN A 125 -16.65 35.95 -36.14
CA ASN A 125 -15.52 35.02 -36.34
C ASN A 125 -14.23 35.45 -35.62
N SER A 126 -14.33 36.34 -34.63
CA SER A 126 -13.20 36.93 -33.93
C SER A 126 -12.93 36.18 -32.63
N GLU A 127 -11.64 36.00 -32.31
CA GLU A 127 -11.18 35.43 -31.03
C GLU A 127 -11.85 34.09 -30.71
N ILE A 128 -11.70 33.09 -31.58
CA ILE A 128 -12.27 31.76 -31.34
C ILE A 128 -11.43 31.04 -30.28
N ALA A 129 -12.10 30.48 -29.28
CA ALA A 129 -11.46 29.70 -28.21
C ALA A 129 -10.84 28.40 -28.75
N PHE A 130 -9.88 27.85 -28.00
CA PHE A 130 -9.43 26.49 -28.21
C PHE A 130 -10.51 25.51 -27.74
N ASP A 131 -10.54 24.30 -28.32
CA ASP A 131 -11.45 23.25 -27.89
C ASP A 131 -10.92 22.61 -26.58
N ASP A 132 -11.83 22.23 -25.67
CA ASP A 132 -11.47 21.52 -24.44
C ASP A 132 -11.15 20.03 -24.74
N PHE A 133 -10.46 19.35 -23.82
CA PHE A 133 -10.29 17.90 -23.93
C PHE A 133 -11.60 17.16 -23.67
N ILE A 134 -11.90 16.16 -24.52
CA ILE A 134 -12.97 15.19 -24.28
C ILE A 134 -12.58 14.33 -23.07
N GLN A 135 -13.42 14.37 -22.02
CA GLN A 135 -13.14 13.68 -20.77
C GLN A 135 -13.53 12.19 -20.85
N PRO A 136 -12.67 11.26 -20.41
CA PRO A 136 -13.03 9.85 -20.30
C PRO A 136 -14.02 9.63 -19.15
N ILE A 137 -14.82 8.56 -19.25
CA ILE A 137 -15.68 8.11 -18.15
C ILE A 137 -14.81 7.27 -17.22
N LEU A 138 -14.34 7.88 -16.13
CA LEU A 138 -13.49 7.23 -15.14
C LEU A 138 -14.35 6.69 -13.99
N ASN A 139 -14.21 5.39 -13.73
CA ASN A 139 -14.79 4.75 -12.55
C ASN A 139 -13.74 4.71 -11.45
N HIS A 140 -13.88 5.53 -10.42
CA HIS A 140 -13.02 5.46 -9.23
C HIS A 140 -13.77 4.85 -8.04
N SER A 141 -13.01 4.32 -7.08
CA SER A 141 -13.52 3.88 -5.78
C SER A 141 -14.02 5.07 -4.94
N TYR A 142 -14.62 4.81 -3.78
CA TYR A 142 -15.05 5.87 -2.86
C TYR A 142 -13.91 6.82 -2.48
N ASP A 143 -12.74 6.23 -2.21
CA ASP A 143 -11.52 6.94 -1.84
C ASP A 143 -10.92 7.69 -3.03
N GLY A 144 -10.79 7.03 -4.19
CA GLY A 144 -10.27 7.69 -5.40
C GLY A 144 -11.11 8.89 -5.89
N LYS A 145 -12.43 8.88 -5.67
CA LYS A 145 -13.29 10.05 -5.96
C LYS A 145 -13.06 11.23 -5.02
N ARG A 146 -12.58 10.97 -3.80
CA ARG A 146 -12.40 11.96 -2.72
C ARG A 146 -10.94 12.27 -2.43
N ASP A 147 -10.04 11.65 -3.17
CA ASP A 147 -8.63 11.92 -3.02
C ASP A 147 -8.34 13.39 -3.33
N ARG A 148 -7.86 14.09 -2.30
CA ARG A 148 -7.51 15.50 -2.36
C ARG A 148 -6.38 15.74 -3.37
N TRP A 149 -5.53 14.75 -3.57
CA TRP A 149 -4.35 14.82 -4.43
C TRP A 149 -4.60 14.21 -5.82
N ALA A 150 -5.86 13.99 -6.20
CA ALA A 150 -6.20 13.46 -7.52
C ALA A 150 -5.69 14.39 -8.65
N GLY A 151 -4.85 13.83 -9.53
CA GLY A 151 -4.21 14.57 -10.62
C GLY A 151 -3.04 15.45 -10.17
N TYR A 152 -2.40 15.14 -9.04
CA TYR A 152 -1.17 15.80 -8.60
C TYR A 152 -0.02 15.49 -9.56
N ASP A 153 0.68 16.53 -10.02
CA ASP A 153 1.87 16.38 -10.84
C ASP A 153 3.10 16.27 -9.95
N LEU A 154 3.84 15.16 -10.06
CA LEU A 154 5.08 14.91 -9.34
C LEU A 154 6.13 16.00 -9.55
N SER A 155 6.08 16.73 -10.68
CA SER A 155 6.97 17.85 -10.94
C SER A 155 6.79 19.01 -9.95
N GLN A 156 5.57 19.21 -9.43
CA GLN A 156 5.26 20.27 -8.47
C GLN A 156 5.92 20.01 -7.11
N HIS A 157 6.23 18.76 -6.76
CA HIS A 157 6.94 18.46 -5.52
C HIS A 157 8.37 19.05 -5.50
N LYS A 158 8.94 19.37 -6.67
CA LYS A 158 10.26 20.01 -6.74
C LYS A 158 10.29 21.38 -6.07
N SER A 159 9.22 22.17 -6.13
CA SER A 159 9.19 23.48 -5.48
C SER A 159 9.30 23.37 -3.95
N VAL A 160 8.72 22.32 -3.37
CA VAL A 160 8.85 22.02 -1.93
C VAL A 160 10.30 21.69 -1.60
N VAL A 161 10.95 20.87 -2.42
CA VAL A 161 12.37 20.54 -2.24
C VAL A 161 13.25 21.80 -2.31
N GLU A 162 13.00 22.68 -3.27
CA GLU A 162 13.70 23.97 -3.42
C GLU A 162 13.49 24.88 -2.20
N GLU A 163 12.26 25.00 -1.70
CA GLU A 163 11.96 25.74 -0.47
C GLU A 163 12.74 25.20 0.73
N HIS A 164 12.79 23.87 0.89
CA HIS A 164 13.56 23.23 1.95
C HIS A 164 15.07 23.48 1.81
N GLN A 165 15.61 23.46 0.58
CA GLN A 165 17.01 23.78 0.32
C GLN A 165 17.34 25.23 0.72
N MET A 166 16.49 26.20 0.35
CA MET A 166 16.67 27.60 0.77
C MET A 166 16.65 27.77 2.29
N ILE A 167 15.77 27.02 2.98
CA ILE A 167 15.72 27.03 4.45
C ILE A 167 17.01 26.47 5.06
N GLU A 168 17.56 25.38 4.51
CA GLU A 168 18.83 24.81 4.98
C GLU A 168 20.02 25.73 4.74
N GLU A 169 20.08 26.40 3.60
CA GLU A 169 21.11 27.41 3.30
C GLU A 169 21.01 28.60 4.27
N ALA A 170 19.80 29.09 4.54
CA ALA A 170 19.57 30.14 5.51
C ALA A 170 20.02 29.72 6.91
N LYS A 171 19.66 28.52 7.36
CA LYS A 171 20.11 27.95 8.65
C LYS A 171 21.62 27.86 8.72
N ARG A 172 22.28 27.30 7.71
CA ARG A 172 23.75 27.20 7.65
C ARG A 172 24.42 28.58 7.72
N SER A 173 23.83 29.59 7.08
CA SER A 173 24.36 30.96 7.11
C SER A 173 24.22 31.61 8.49
N LEU A 174 23.14 31.31 9.22
CA LEU A 174 22.91 31.78 10.58
C LEU A 174 23.84 31.06 11.56
N GLU A 175 23.95 29.73 11.48
CA GLU A 175 24.89 28.93 12.27
C GLU A 175 26.33 29.39 12.06
N SER A 176 26.73 29.74 10.83
CA SER A 176 28.07 30.26 10.56
C SER A 176 28.33 31.63 11.22
N LYS A 177 27.34 32.53 11.17
CA LYS A 177 27.42 33.85 11.84
C LYS A 177 27.45 33.71 13.37
N GLU A 178 26.63 32.82 13.93
CA GLU A 178 26.63 32.51 15.36
C GLU A 178 27.94 31.84 15.80
N GLY A 179 28.50 30.96 14.96
CA GLY A 179 29.81 30.33 15.18
C GLY A 179 30.96 31.34 15.19
N GLU A 180 30.97 32.34 14.29
CA GLU A 180 31.95 33.43 14.29
C GLU A 180 31.82 34.34 15.53
N GLU A 181 30.59 34.60 15.99
CA GLU A 181 30.35 35.35 17.24
C GLU A 181 30.76 34.56 18.49
N ASN A 182 30.58 33.23 18.49
CA ASN A 182 30.97 32.36 19.58
C ASN A 182 32.49 32.10 19.61
N GLN A 183 33.17 31.92 18.47
CA GLN A 183 34.64 31.83 18.42
C GLN A 183 35.30 33.10 18.95
N LYS A 184 34.77 34.29 18.62
CA LYS A 184 35.21 35.57 19.22
C LYS A 184 35.01 35.65 20.74
N LYS A 185 34.12 34.84 21.33
CA LYS A 185 33.88 34.75 22.78
C LYS A 185 34.66 33.61 23.43
N GLU A 186 34.85 32.48 22.75
CA GLU A 186 35.63 31.32 23.20
C GLU A 186 37.14 31.60 23.25
N ASP A 187 37.69 32.38 22.31
CA ASP A 187 39.09 32.85 22.36
C ASP A 187 39.37 33.73 23.60
N LYS A 188 38.33 34.13 24.34
CA LYS A 188 38.42 34.87 25.60
C LYS A 188 38.23 33.98 26.85
N TYR A 189 37.88 32.70 26.69
CA TYR A 189 37.49 31.78 27.76
C TYR A 189 37.96 30.33 27.53
N GLY A 190 39.06 30.13 26.79
CA GLY A 190 39.56 28.81 26.41
C GLY A 190 40.45 28.13 27.45
N ASP A 191 39.95 27.80 28.64
CA ASP A 191 40.67 26.87 29.54
C ASP A 191 39.78 26.00 30.47
N ASP A 192 38.47 25.86 30.22
CA ASP A 192 37.61 25.02 31.08
C ASP A 192 36.45 24.37 30.29
N PHE A 193 36.74 23.46 29.35
CA PHE A 193 35.67 22.59 28.84
C PHE A 193 36.15 21.19 28.48
N ASP A 194 36.49 20.44 29.52
CA ASP A 194 36.57 18.98 29.44
C ASP A 194 35.19 18.37 29.75
N MET A 195 34.75 17.50 28.84
CA MET A 195 33.61 16.56 28.93
C MET A 195 32.16 17.09 28.70
N PRO A 196 31.53 16.79 27.53
CA PRO A 196 30.08 16.96 27.33
C PRO A 196 29.32 15.83 28.03
N GLY A 197 29.20 15.92 29.35
CA GLY A 197 28.25 15.15 30.15
C GLY A 197 26.85 15.76 30.02
N THR A 198 25.89 14.96 29.57
CA THR A 198 24.43 15.18 29.61
C THR A 198 24.00 16.27 30.60
N LYS A 199 23.58 17.43 30.08
CA LYS A 199 22.92 18.45 30.90
C LYS A 199 21.64 17.85 31.48
N PHE A 200 21.67 17.56 32.78
CA PHE A 200 20.57 17.00 33.53
C PHE A 200 19.81 18.15 34.19
N ASP A 201 18.97 18.84 33.41
CA ASP A 201 18.03 19.80 33.98
C ASP A 201 17.09 19.07 34.95
N ARG A 202 17.15 19.45 36.23
CA ARG A 202 16.47 18.74 37.33
C ARG A 202 14.96 19.04 37.42
N GLU A 203 14.48 20.08 36.73
CA GLU A 203 13.07 20.53 36.74
C GLU A 203 12.26 20.11 35.51
N GLN A 204 12.91 19.70 34.42
CA GLN A 204 12.27 19.01 33.30
C GLN A 204 12.82 17.59 33.20
N ARG A 205 12.62 16.79 34.26
CA ARG A 205 12.81 15.35 34.21
C ARG A 205 11.76 14.73 33.28
N ILE A 206 11.98 14.82 31.96
CA ILE A 206 11.29 13.99 30.97
C ILE A 206 11.82 12.57 31.17
N THR A 207 11.32 11.87 32.18
CA THR A 207 11.67 10.46 32.45
C THR A 207 10.82 9.53 31.61
N VAL A 208 10.76 9.80 30.31
CA VAL A 208 10.31 8.79 29.34
C VAL A 208 11.48 8.58 28.38
N ARG A 209 12.59 8.05 28.91
CA ARG A 209 13.53 7.35 28.03
C ARG A 209 12.73 6.22 27.42
N ASN A 210 12.67 6.16 26.09
CA ASN A 210 12.07 5.03 25.40
C ASN A 210 12.67 3.75 25.99
N LEU A 211 11.82 2.89 26.58
CA LEU A 211 12.25 1.68 27.30
C LEU A 211 12.98 0.68 26.37
N ARG A 212 12.75 0.81 25.07
CA ARG A 212 13.46 0.04 24.06
C ARG A 212 14.86 0.59 23.86
N ILE A 213 15.84 -0.25 24.16
CA ILE A 213 17.26 -0.06 23.84
C ILE A 213 17.41 0.03 22.32
N ARG A 214 18.13 1.04 21.83
CA ARG A 214 18.24 1.32 20.38
C ARG A 214 19.34 0.47 19.73
N GLU A 215 20.33 0.09 20.53
CA GLU A 215 21.46 -0.76 20.21
C GLU A 215 21.01 -2.20 19.91
N ASP A 216 19.95 -2.66 20.59
CA ASP A 216 19.40 -4.00 20.43
C ASP A 216 18.48 -4.10 19.20
N THR A 217 18.97 -4.74 18.16
CA THR A 217 18.18 -5.07 16.97
C THR A 217 17.14 -6.15 17.30
N ALA A 218 15.89 -5.93 16.87
CA ALA A 218 14.85 -6.95 17.04
C ALA A 218 15.15 -8.17 16.16
N LYS A 219 14.82 -9.37 16.64
CA LYS A 219 15.10 -10.65 15.95
C LYS A 219 14.60 -10.65 14.50
N TYR A 220 13.35 -10.24 14.26
CA TYR A 220 12.74 -10.19 12.91
C TYR A 220 13.29 -9.09 11.99
N LEU A 221 14.15 -8.19 12.49
CA LEU A 221 14.84 -7.20 11.66
C LEU A 221 16.26 -7.61 11.28
N ARG A 222 16.75 -8.76 11.79
CA ARG A 222 18.08 -9.26 11.45
C ARG A 222 18.17 -9.73 10.00
N ASN A 223 17.09 -10.25 9.44
CA ASN A 223 16.94 -10.52 8.02
C ASN A 223 15.55 -10.08 7.57
N LEU A 224 15.48 -9.25 6.52
CA LEU A 224 14.25 -8.70 5.96
C LEU A 224 13.64 -9.61 4.88
N ASP A 225 14.35 -10.65 4.46
CA ASP A 225 13.84 -11.62 3.52
C ASP A 225 12.67 -12.40 4.15
N PRO A 226 11.50 -12.46 3.50
CA PRO A 226 10.31 -13.12 4.06
C PRO A 226 10.47 -14.65 4.19
N ALA A 227 11.42 -15.23 3.47
CA ALA A 227 11.77 -16.65 3.51
C ALA A 227 12.95 -16.96 4.44
N SER A 228 13.33 -16.03 5.32
CA SER A 228 14.38 -16.23 6.33
C SER A 228 13.87 -17.10 7.50
N ALA A 229 14.29 -16.81 8.73
CA ALA A 229 13.84 -17.54 9.90
C ALA A 229 12.47 -17.07 10.38
N PHE A 230 11.59 -18.02 10.70
CA PHE A 230 10.29 -17.69 11.26
C PHE A 230 10.41 -17.10 12.67
N TYR A 231 9.84 -15.91 12.86
CA TYR A 231 9.67 -15.25 14.15
C TYR A 231 8.23 -15.39 14.63
N ASP A 232 8.02 -16.00 15.80
CA ASP A 232 6.71 -16.02 16.44
C ASP A 232 6.52 -14.74 17.28
N PRO A 233 5.64 -13.79 16.86
CA PRO A 233 5.43 -12.54 17.59
C PRO A 233 4.72 -12.75 18.94
N LYS A 234 4.05 -13.89 19.16
CA LYS A 234 3.30 -14.17 20.39
C LYS A 234 4.25 -14.48 21.54
N THR A 235 5.17 -15.41 21.33
CA THR A 235 6.19 -15.82 22.30
C THR A 235 7.48 -15.01 22.20
N ARG A 236 7.61 -14.20 21.14
CA ARG A 236 8.81 -13.43 20.82
C ARG A 236 10.05 -14.30 20.58
N SER A 237 9.83 -15.51 20.07
CA SER A 237 10.88 -16.50 19.81
C SER A 237 11.22 -16.63 18.33
N MET A 238 12.52 -16.72 18.01
CA MET A 238 13.01 -17.07 16.68
C MET A 238 13.85 -18.35 16.81
N ARG A 239 13.42 -19.42 16.17
CA ARG A 239 14.04 -20.74 16.35
C ARG A 239 15.31 -20.89 15.51
N ASP A 240 15.18 -20.66 14.22
CA ASP A 240 16.24 -20.83 13.24
C ASP A 240 17.13 -19.58 13.12
N ASN A 241 18.29 -19.75 12.51
CA ASN A 241 19.25 -18.67 12.28
C ASN A 241 18.76 -17.73 11.16
N PRO A 242 18.58 -16.42 11.39
CA PRO A 242 18.10 -15.48 10.36
C PRO A 242 19.02 -15.32 9.13
N PRO A 243 20.35 -15.17 9.26
CA PRO A 243 21.26 -15.27 8.12
C PRO A 243 21.45 -16.74 7.72
N ILE A 244 20.97 -17.06 6.52
CA ILE A 244 21.14 -18.39 5.92
C ILE A 244 22.59 -18.52 5.43
N GLY A 245 23.27 -19.61 5.82
CA GLY A 245 24.58 -19.98 5.28
C GLY A 245 25.79 -19.24 5.88
N LYS A 246 25.61 -18.48 6.95
CA LYS A 246 26.72 -17.97 7.76
C LYS A 246 26.98 -18.88 8.95
N ASP A 247 28.24 -18.98 9.36
CA ASP A 247 28.62 -19.76 10.52
C ASP A 247 27.99 -19.16 11.78
N PRO A 248 27.38 -19.99 12.65
CA PRO A 248 26.63 -19.53 13.81
C PRO A 248 27.49 -18.82 14.86
N GLU A 249 28.81 -19.04 14.85
CA GLU A 249 29.76 -18.42 15.78
C GLU A 249 30.15 -16.99 15.35
N GLU A 250 29.96 -16.63 14.08
CA GLU A 250 30.32 -15.32 13.54
C GLU A 250 29.16 -14.31 13.60
N VAL A 251 27.99 -14.73 14.08
CA VAL A 251 26.75 -13.94 14.06
C VAL A 251 26.32 -13.58 15.48
N ASP A 252 25.95 -12.32 15.70
CA ASP A 252 25.44 -11.82 17.00
C ASP A 252 24.23 -12.61 17.56
N TYR A 253 23.49 -13.30 16.69
CA TYR A 253 22.34 -14.11 17.03
C TYR A 253 22.15 -15.24 16.02
N ALA A 254 22.43 -16.47 16.46
CA ALA A 254 22.34 -17.68 15.64
C ALA A 254 21.01 -18.45 15.79
N GLY A 255 19.96 -17.81 16.32
CA GLY A 255 18.68 -18.44 16.64
C GLY A 255 18.63 -19.04 18.05
N GLU A 256 17.42 -19.22 18.59
CA GLU A 256 17.25 -19.81 19.92
C GLU A 256 17.58 -21.29 19.99
N ASN A 257 17.42 -22.04 18.90
CA ASN A 257 17.76 -23.47 18.90
C ASN A 257 19.25 -23.68 19.15
N PHE A 258 20.11 -22.82 18.62
CA PHE A 258 21.55 -22.88 18.85
C PHE A 258 21.88 -22.65 20.32
N VAL A 259 21.41 -21.54 20.92
CA VAL A 259 21.72 -21.16 22.30
C VAL A 259 21.12 -22.13 23.34
N ARG A 260 20.04 -22.83 23.01
CA ARG A 260 19.38 -23.76 23.94
C ARG A 260 20.24 -24.96 24.32
N PHE A 261 21.16 -25.41 23.47
CA PHE A 261 21.96 -26.63 23.71
C PHE A 261 23.44 -26.35 24.03
N THR A 262 23.84 -25.09 24.17
CA THR A 262 25.26 -24.70 24.34
C THR A 262 25.71 -24.63 25.81
N GLY A 263 24.83 -24.86 26.79
CA GLY A 263 25.14 -24.83 28.21
C GLY A 263 24.77 -26.12 28.94
N ASP A 264 24.84 -26.11 30.28
CA ASP A 264 24.42 -27.22 31.13
C ASP A 264 22.90 -27.42 31.01
N THR A 265 22.49 -28.33 30.13
CA THR A 265 21.09 -28.71 29.86
C THR A 265 20.82 -30.15 30.24
#